data_AF-A0A285Z152-F1
#
_entry.id   AF-A0A285Z152-F1
#
_cell.length_a   1.000
_cell.length_b   1.000
_cell.length_c   1.000
_cell.angle_alpha   90.00
_cell.angle_beta   90.00
_cell.angle_gamma   90.00
#
_symmetry.space_group_name_H-M   'P 1'
#
loop_
_entity.id
_entity.type
_entity.pdbx_description
1 polymer ?
#
loop_
_entity_poly.entity_id
_entity_poly.type
_entity_poly.pdbx_seq_one_letter_code
_entity_poly.pdbx_strand_id
1 'polypeptide(L)' 'MRITVQDVLEYLSSGMSEDEILADFPYLEREDIRACVEISTAG' A
#
# COMPACT_ATOMS: atom_id res chain seq x y z
N MET A 1 -15.36 -0.55 -3.66
CA MET A 1 -14.23 -1.47 -3.84
C MET A 1 -13.40 -1.47 -2.56
N ARG A 2 -12.88 -2.62 -2.11
CA ARG A 2 -11.87 -2.72 -1.04
C ARG A 2 -10.62 -3.29 -1.70
N ILE A 3 -9.47 -2.63 -1.55
CA ILE A 3 -8.19 -3.23 -1.92
C ILE A 3 -7.61 -3.97 -0.71
N THR A 4 -6.79 -4.98 -0.97
CA THR A 4 -6.11 -5.74 0.09
C THR A 4 -4.66 -5.30 0.24
N VAL A 5 -4.02 -5.74 1.32
CA VAL A 5 -2.58 -5.56 1.56
C VAL A 5 -1.74 -6.04 0.37
N GLN A 6 -2.16 -7.14 -0.28
CA GLN A 6 -1.48 -7.67 -1.46
C GLN A 6 -1.62 -6.73 -2.66
N ASP A 7 -2.79 -6.14 -2.89
CA ASP A 7 -2.97 -5.15 -3.95
C ASP A 7 -2.05 -3.93 -3.73
N VAL A 8 -1.97 -3.42 -2.50
CA VAL A 8 -1.07 -2.30 -2.16
C VAL A 8 0.39 -2.66 -2.46
N LEU A 9 0.82 -3.86 -2.11
CA LEU A 9 2.17 -4.36 -2.42
C LEU A 9 2.42 -4.52 -3.92
N GLU A 10 1.41 -4.94 -4.70
CA GLU A 10 1.51 -4.97 -6.16
C GLU A 10 1.62 -3.57 -6.78
N TYR A 11 0.86 -2.59 -6.28
CA TYR A 11 0.96 -1.20 -6.74
C TYR A 11 2.34 -0.61 -6.44
N LEU A 12 2.85 -0.83 -5.23
CA LEU A 12 4.20 -0.42 -4.86
C LEU A 12 5.26 -1.13 -5.72
N SER A 13 5.08 -2.43 -6.00
CA SER A 13 5.98 -3.21 -6.88
C SER A 13 5.91 -2.78 -8.34
N SER A 14 4.79 -2.21 -8.79
CA SER A 14 4.66 -1.57 -10.10
C SER A 14 5.37 -0.21 -10.18
N GLY A 15 5.88 0.33 -9.06
CA GLY A 15 6.57 1.61 -8.99
C GLY A 15 5.66 2.79 -8.63
N MET A 16 4.43 2.54 -8.20
CA MET A 16 3.55 3.58 -7.68
C MET A 16 4.05 4.05 -6.30
N SER A 17 3.95 5.35 -6.01
CA SER A 17 4.33 5.90 -4.71
C SER A 17 3.18 5.84 -3.71
N GLU A 18 3.50 5.81 -2.42
CA GLU A 18 2.49 5.81 -1.34
C GLU A 18 1.48 6.97 -1.49
N ASP A 19 1.94 8.15 -1.92
CA ASP A 19 1.09 9.33 -2.12
C ASP A 19 0.08 9.16 -3.28
N GLU A 20 0.50 8.51 -4.37
CA GLU A 20 -0.38 8.18 -5.50
C GLU A 20 -1.43 7.15 -5.07
N ILE A 21 -1.04 6.15 -4.28
CA ILE A 21 -1.95 5.15 -3.72
C ILE A 21 -2.97 5.82 -2.80
N LEU A 22 -2.56 6.77 -1.97
CA LEU A 22 -3.47 7.52 -1.09
C LEU A 22 -4.40 8.47 -1.87
N ALA A 23 -3.94 9.02 -2.99
CA ALA A 23 -4.76 9.85 -3.86
C ALA A 23 -5.87 9.04 -4.54
N ASP A 24 -5.56 7.82 -4.99
CA ASP A 24 -6.53 6.89 -5.61
C ASP A 24 -7.44 6.22 -4.55
N PHE A 25 -6.87 5.98 -3.36
CA PHE A 25 -7.54 5.35 -2.22
C PHE A 25 -7.51 6.26 -0.98
N PRO A 26 -8.32 7.33 -0.93
CA PRO A 26 -8.34 8.29 0.18
C PRO A 26 -8.88 7.72 1.50
N TYR A 27 -9.30 6.45 1.50
CA TYR A 27 -9.71 5.70 2.68
C TYR A 27 -8.59 4.89 3.31
N LEU A 28 -7.41 4.81 2.66
CA LEU A 28 -6.21 4.22 3.23
C LEU A 28 -5.44 5.27 4.03
N GLU A 29 -4.82 4.84 5.12
CA GLU A 29 -3.89 5.67 5.87
C GLU A 29 -2.45 5.30 5.52
N ARG A 30 -1.53 6.27 5.61
CA ARG A 30 -0.08 5.99 5.43
C ARG A 30 0.41 4.89 6.36
N GLU A 31 -0.15 4.83 7.55
CA GLU A 31 0.23 3.83 8.55
C GLU A 31 -0.14 2.41 8.09
N ASP A 32 -1.30 2.23 7.44
CA ASP A 32 -1.67 0.94 6.84
C ASP A 32 -0.68 0.52 5.76
N ILE A 33 -0.29 1.44 4.86
CA ILE A 33 0.66 1.15 3.78
C ILE A 33 2.04 0.77 4.36
N ARG A 34 2.52 1.50 5.36
CA ARG A 34 3.79 1.16 6.03
C ARG A 34 3.75 -0.18 6.74
N ALA A 35 2.66 -0.48 7.46
CA ALA A 35 2.50 -1.76 8.14
C ALA A 35 2.54 -2.93 7.13
N CYS A 36 1.98 -2.75 5.93
CA CYS A 36 2.04 -3.74 4.85
C CYS A 36 3.47 -4.02 4.38
N VAL A 37 4.29 -2.97 4.23
CA VAL A 37 5.69 -3.06 3.78
C VAL A 37 6.60 -3.64 4.86
N GLU A 38 6.37 -3.30 6.13
CA GLU A 38 7.12 -3.90 7.25
C GLU A 38 6.85 -5.40 7.35
N ILE A 39 5.60 -5.83 7.19
CA ILE A 39 5.22 -7.25 7.19
C ILE A 39 5.91 -8.02 6.05
N SER A 40 6.05 -7.44 4.85
CA SER A 40 6.67 -8.13 3.71
C SER A 40 8.20 -8.20 3.78
N THR A 41 8.84 -7.30 4.53
CA THR A 41 10.30 -7.22 4.62
C THR A 41 10.87 -7.99 5.83
N ALA A 42 10.07 -8.29 6.85
CA ALA A 42 10.51 -8.96 8.08
C ALA A 42 10.65 -10.50 7.97
N GLY A 43 10.74 -11.07 6.78
CA GLY A 43 10.81 -12.53 6.51
C GLY A 43 12.15 -13.00 5.99
#